data_AF-A0A5P2XHZ9-F1
#
_entry.id   AF-A0A5P2XHZ9-F1
#
_cell.length_a   1.000
_cell.length_b   1.000
_cell.length_c   1.000
_cell.angle_alpha   90.00
_cell.angle_beta   90.00
_cell.angle_gamma   90.00
#
_symmetry.space_group_name_H-M   'P 1'
#
loop_
_entity.id
_entity.type
_entity.pdbx_description
1 polymer ?
#
loop_
_entity_poly.entity_id
_entity_poly.type
_entity_poly.pdbx_seq_one_letter_code
_entity_poly.pdbx_strand_id
1 'polypeptide(L)'
;MRRNRPSDKAGWTTLPAEGRAGVAPVFPLEMMTPREDELWVDLWSRPQAVAWEALEQTYEVALFVRTLAQAEKPNARVDVQRIIRSYLDSLGLSVQGMLRNRWKIGPATEADEPALAPEAAPRRRASARDRLKVVPRDEGA
;
A
#
# COMPACT_ATOMS: atom_id res chain seq x y z
N MET A 1 4.66 -6.49 33.75
CA MET A 1 5.22 -5.81 32.56
C MET A 1 4.64 -6.41 31.29
N ARG A 2 3.55 -5.83 30.77
CA ARG A 2 2.97 -6.24 29.49
C ARG A 2 3.63 -5.43 28.37
N ARG A 3 4.35 -6.11 27.47
CA ARG A 3 4.90 -5.55 26.24
C ARG A 3 3.73 -5.14 25.34
N ASN A 4 3.41 -3.85 25.30
CA ASN A 4 2.59 -3.29 24.23
C ASN A 4 3.42 -3.36 22.94
N ARG A 5 3.16 -4.36 22.11
CA ARG A 5 3.54 -4.33 20.70
C ARG A 5 2.41 -3.60 20.00
N PRO A 6 2.61 -2.40 19.43
CA PRO A 6 1.59 -1.78 18.59
C PRO A 6 1.62 -2.51 17.24
N SER A 7 1.04 -3.71 17.17
CA SER A 7 0.89 -4.47 15.93
C SER A 7 -0.45 -4.24 15.24
N ASP A 8 -1.32 -3.36 15.76
CA ASP A 8 -2.70 -3.19 15.27
C ASP A 8 -3.12 -1.72 15.03
N LYS A 9 -2.45 -1.02 14.11
CA LYS A 9 -3.04 0.05 13.27
C LYS A 9 -2.65 -0.24 11.83
N ALA A 10 -3.33 -1.24 11.25
CA ALA A 10 -2.98 -1.94 10.02
C ALA A 10 -2.83 -0.99 8.80
N GLY A 11 -1.65 -0.40 8.69
CA GLY A 11 -1.39 0.94 8.18
C GLY A 11 -1.05 0.98 6.69
N TRP A 12 -1.63 1.96 6.03
CA TRP A 12 -1.23 2.30 4.67
C TRP A 12 0.20 2.85 4.70
N THR A 13 1.04 2.39 3.76
CA THR A 13 2.38 2.95 3.54
C THR A 13 2.26 4.11 2.56
N THR A 14 2.73 5.29 2.95
CA THR A 14 2.85 6.44 2.05
C THR A 14 4.17 6.35 1.29
N LEU A 15 4.11 6.25 -0.04
CA LEU A 15 5.25 6.30 -0.94
C LEU A 15 5.44 7.74 -1.45
N PRO A 16 6.70 8.21 -1.61
CA PRO A 16 6.97 9.58 -2.01
C PRO A 16 6.55 9.83 -3.46
N ALA A 17 5.77 10.88 -3.70
CA ALA A 17 5.27 11.24 -5.03
C ALA A 17 6.37 11.54 -6.05
N GLU A 18 7.52 12.03 -5.57
CA GLU A 18 8.70 12.33 -6.37
C GLU A 18 9.41 11.08 -6.88
N GLY A 19 9.05 9.91 -6.35
CA GLY A 19 9.67 8.64 -6.69
C GLY A 19 10.84 8.25 -5.79
N ARG A 20 11.53 7.18 -6.15
CA ARG A 20 12.75 6.75 -5.44
C ARG A 20 13.93 7.63 -5.87
N ALA A 21 14.70 8.12 -4.92
CA ALA A 21 15.93 8.86 -5.18
C ALA A 21 17.10 7.93 -5.55
N GLY A 22 18.03 8.45 -6.35
CA GLY A 22 19.26 7.76 -6.71
C GLY A 22 19.17 6.90 -7.98
N VAL A 23 20.30 6.30 -8.35
CA VAL A 23 20.40 5.47 -9.56
C VAL A 23 19.70 4.13 -9.32
N ALA A 24 19.10 3.57 -10.38
CA ALA A 24 18.56 2.22 -10.36
C ALA A 24 19.66 1.21 -9.94
N PRO A 25 19.32 0.15 -9.18
CA PRO A 25 20.29 -0.89 -8.85
C PRO A 25 20.78 -1.60 -10.10
N VAL A 26 21.87 -2.35 -9.97
CA VAL A 26 22.40 -3.18 -11.07
C VAL A 26 21.34 -4.18 -11.51
N PHE A 27 21.09 -4.25 -12.81
CA PHE A 27 20.15 -5.21 -13.38
C PHE A 27 20.67 -6.65 -13.15
N PRO A 28 19.92 -7.52 -12.44
CA PRO A 28 20.45 -8.78 -11.96
C PRO A 28 20.42 -9.92 -12.99
N LEU A 29 19.70 -9.75 -14.11
CA LEU A 29 19.60 -10.80 -15.13
C LEU A 29 20.68 -10.62 -16.20
N GLU A 30 21.13 -11.75 -16.75
CA GLU A 30 22.07 -11.75 -17.87
C GLU A 30 21.45 -11.18 -19.15
N MET A 31 22.31 -10.63 -20.01
CA MET A 31 21.97 -10.14 -21.35
C MET A 31 20.83 -9.10 -21.36
N MET A 32 21.01 -8.01 -20.60
CA MET A 32 20.06 -6.89 -20.63
C MET A 32 19.97 -6.29 -22.04
N THR A 33 18.75 -6.15 -22.55
CA THR A 33 18.50 -5.49 -23.84
C THR A 33 18.34 -3.96 -23.65
N PRO A 34 18.54 -3.14 -24.70
CA PRO A 34 18.34 -1.69 -24.59
C PRO A 34 16.92 -1.31 -24.13
N ARG A 35 15.91 -2.06 -24.56
CA ARG A 35 14.53 -1.80 -24.11
C ARG A 35 14.31 -2.16 -22.64
N GLU A 36 14.99 -3.21 -22.15
CA GLU A 36 14.95 -3.55 -20.72
C GLU A 36 15.64 -2.46 -19.88
N ASP A 37 16.74 -1.87 -20.36
CA ASP A 37 17.42 -0.76 -19.68
C ASP A 37 16.51 0.47 -19.51
N GLU A 38 15.84 0.89 -20.59
CA GLU A 38 14.88 2.00 -20.56
C GLU A 38 13.75 1.75 -19.53
N LEU A 39 13.16 0.55 -19.57
CA LEU A 39 12.09 0.16 -18.65
C LEU A 39 12.59 0.04 -17.21
N TRP A 40 13.81 -0.43 -17.00
CA TRP A 40 14.41 -0.57 -15.68
C TRP A 40 14.64 0.79 -15.03
N VAL A 41 15.24 1.72 -15.75
CA VAL A 41 15.45 3.10 -15.27
C VAL A 41 14.12 3.78 -14.97
N ASP A 42 13.12 3.67 -15.87
CA ASP A 42 11.79 4.24 -15.64
C ASP A 42 11.14 3.66 -14.38
N LEU A 43 11.09 2.33 -14.23
CA LEU A 43 10.44 1.70 -13.09
C LEU A 43 11.11 2.04 -11.76
N TRP A 44 12.45 2.06 -11.70
CA TRP A 44 13.18 2.39 -10.48
C TRP A 44 13.10 3.87 -10.10
N SER A 45 12.63 4.74 -10.98
CA SER A 45 12.31 6.14 -10.65
C SER A 45 10.95 6.30 -9.97
N ARG A 46 10.10 5.27 -9.95
CA ARG A 46 8.71 5.38 -9.46
C ARG A 46 8.62 5.34 -7.93
N PRO A 47 7.52 5.85 -7.33
CA PRO A 47 7.28 5.78 -5.89
C PRO A 47 7.35 4.35 -5.32
N GLN A 48 6.82 3.36 -6.06
CA GLN A 48 6.81 1.95 -5.67
C GLN A 48 8.21 1.37 -5.50
N ALA A 49 9.22 1.92 -6.17
CA ALA A 49 10.59 1.44 -6.09
C ALA A 49 11.20 1.58 -4.69
N VAL A 50 10.72 2.53 -3.87
CA VAL A 50 11.10 2.63 -2.44
C VAL A 50 10.66 1.38 -1.69
N ALA A 51 9.45 0.89 -1.95
CA ALA A 51 8.95 -0.34 -1.33
C ALA A 51 9.66 -1.58 -1.86
N TRP A 52 9.93 -1.65 -3.17
CA TRP A 52 10.67 -2.77 -3.75
C TRP A 52 12.09 -2.89 -3.18
N GLU A 53 12.78 -1.77 -2.97
CA GLU A 53 14.08 -1.74 -2.31
C GLU A 53 14.01 -2.24 -0.86
N ALA A 54 13.05 -1.72 -0.08
CA ALA A 54 12.86 -2.15 1.31
C ALA A 54 12.47 -3.64 1.46
N LEU A 55 11.87 -4.22 0.42
CA LEU A 55 11.46 -5.62 0.35
C LEU A 55 12.44 -6.50 -0.43
N GLU A 56 13.59 -5.97 -0.87
CA GLU A 56 14.61 -6.67 -1.65
C GLU A 56 14.10 -7.30 -2.97
N GLN A 57 13.08 -6.70 -3.60
CA GLN A 57 12.38 -7.24 -4.78
C GLN A 57 13.07 -6.96 -6.12
N THR A 58 14.39 -6.78 -6.12
CA THR A 58 15.14 -6.39 -7.32
C THR A 58 15.00 -7.42 -8.44
N TYR A 59 14.98 -8.71 -8.10
CA TYR A 59 14.89 -9.78 -9.08
C TYR A 59 13.48 -9.88 -9.70
N GLU A 60 12.43 -9.70 -8.90
CA GLU A 60 11.04 -9.69 -9.33
C GLU A 60 10.75 -8.55 -10.30
N VAL A 61 11.26 -7.34 -10.00
CA VAL A 61 11.16 -6.19 -10.91
C VAL A 61 11.90 -6.48 -12.21
N ALA A 62 13.04 -7.18 -12.17
CA ALA A 62 13.83 -7.48 -13.37
C ALA A 62 13.10 -8.50 -14.27
N LEU A 63 12.49 -9.53 -13.67
CA LEU A 63 11.65 -10.48 -14.39
C LEU A 63 10.41 -9.80 -15.00
N PHE A 64 9.82 -8.83 -14.29
CA PHE A 64 8.73 -8.02 -14.82
C PHE A 64 9.18 -7.19 -16.03
N VAL A 65 10.31 -6.48 -15.95
CA VAL A 65 10.89 -5.71 -17.07
C VAL A 65 11.10 -6.58 -18.29
N ARG A 66 11.72 -7.75 -18.12
CA ARG A 66 11.95 -8.71 -19.22
C ARG A 66 10.65 -9.18 -19.85
N THR A 67 9.65 -9.47 -19.01
CA THR A 67 8.32 -9.90 -19.47
C THR A 67 7.61 -8.77 -20.23
N LEU A 68 7.71 -7.53 -19.74
CA LEU A 68 7.11 -6.36 -20.34
C LEU A 68 7.75 -6.05 -21.71
N ALA A 69 9.08 -6.06 -21.80
CA ALA A 69 9.81 -5.89 -23.06
C ALA A 69 9.45 -6.96 -24.10
N GLN A 70 9.16 -8.20 -23.68
CA GLN A 70 8.65 -9.24 -24.58
C GLN A 70 7.22 -8.96 -25.04
N ALA A 71 6.37 -8.44 -24.16
CA ALA A 71 4.97 -8.17 -24.44
C ALA A 71 4.74 -6.99 -25.38
N GLU A 72 5.66 -6.03 -25.43
CA GLU A 72 5.61 -4.88 -26.35
C GLU A 72 5.87 -5.28 -27.81
N LYS A 73 6.38 -6.49 -28.08
CA LYS A 73 6.65 -6.95 -29.44
C LYS A 73 5.34 -7.16 -30.21
N PRO A 74 5.28 -6.83 -31.52
CA PRO A 74 4.06 -6.97 -32.33
C PRO A 74 3.45 -8.38 -32.36
N ASN A 75 4.28 -9.41 -32.18
CA ASN A 75 3.91 -10.82 -32.17
C ASN A 75 4.02 -11.45 -30.77
N ALA A 76 3.88 -10.65 -29.71
CA ALA A 76 3.88 -11.15 -28.35
C ALA A 76 2.82 -12.23 -28.15
N ARG A 77 3.19 -13.30 -27.44
CA ARG A 77 2.27 -14.39 -27.14
C ARG A 77 1.22 -13.92 -26.13
N VAL A 78 -0.02 -14.40 -26.30
CA VAL A 78 -1.16 -14.00 -25.45
C VAL A 78 -0.97 -14.40 -23.99
N ASP A 79 -0.28 -15.50 -23.72
CA ASP A 79 0.04 -15.99 -22.36
C ASP A 79 0.88 -14.99 -21.53
N VAL A 80 1.74 -14.20 -22.20
CA VAL A 80 2.56 -13.14 -21.56
C VAL A 80 1.70 -12.08 -20.88
N GLN A 81 0.52 -11.75 -21.43
CA GLN A 81 -0.38 -10.74 -20.86
C GLN A 81 -0.91 -11.15 -19.48
N ARG A 82 -1.15 -12.45 -19.26
CA ARG A 82 -1.58 -12.96 -17.96
C ARG A 82 -0.49 -12.81 -16.90
N ILE A 83 0.76 -13.09 -17.28
CA ILE A 83 1.94 -12.97 -16.42
C ILE A 83 2.15 -11.50 -16.03
N ILE A 84 2.07 -10.58 -16.99
CA ILE A 84 2.18 -9.13 -16.74
C ILE A 84 1.17 -8.67 -15.69
N ARG A 85 -0.11 -9.05 -15.84
CA ARG A 85 -1.13 -8.62 -14.88
C ARG A 85 -0.80 -9.06 -13.45
N SER A 86 -0.32 -10.30 -13.28
CA SER A 86 0.11 -10.81 -11.98
C SER A 86 1.27 -9.99 -11.40
N TYR A 87 2.26 -9.62 -12.21
CA TYR A 87 3.35 -8.76 -11.75
C TYR A 87 2.87 -7.34 -11.42
N LEU A 88 1.99 -6.75 -12.22
CA LEU A 88 1.44 -5.41 -11.96
C LEU A 88 0.74 -5.36 -10.61
N ASP A 89 -0.01 -6.41 -10.27
CA ASP A 89 -0.68 -6.51 -8.97
C ASP A 89 0.33 -6.73 -7.83
N SER A 90 1.28 -7.65 -8.00
CA SER A 90 2.29 -7.94 -6.97
C SER A 90 3.20 -6.76 -6.66
N LEU A 91 3.65 -6.04 -7.70
CA LEU A 91 4.56 -4.90 -7.60
C LEU A 91 3.84 -3.59 -7.27
N GLY A 92 2.51 -3.60 -7.06
CA GLY A 92 1.76 -2.39 -6.74
C GLY A 92 1.70 -1.37 -7.89
N LEU A 93 1.83 -1.83 -9.13
CA LEU A 93 1.75 -0.98 -10.33
C LEU A 93 0.31 -0.85 -10.84
N SER A 94 -0.59 -1.76 -10.45
CA SER A 94 -2.02 -1.64 -10.69
C SER A 94 -2.74 -1.00 -9.51
N VAL A 95 -3.96 -0.47 -9.74
CA VAL A 95 -4.84 0.01 -8.66
C VAL A 95 -5.10 -1.10 -7.63
N GLN A 96 -5.34 -2.33 -8.08
CA GLN A 96 -5.58 -3.45 -7.18
C GLN A 96 -4.33 -3.83 -6.39
N GLY A 97 -3.16 -3.75 -7.01
CA GLY A 97 -1.88 -3.96 -6.34
C GLY A 97 -1.62 -2.91 -5.26
N MET A 98 -1.84 -1.64 -5.56
CA MET A 98 -1.73 -0.55 -4.57
C MET A 98 -2.67 -0.79 -3.37
N LEU A 99 -3.93 -1.16 -3.61
CA LEU A 99 -4.89 -1.48 -2.55
C LEU A 99 -4.46 -2.70 -1.72
N ARG A 100 -4.00 -3.78 -2.38
CA ARG A 100 -3.59 -5.02 -1.74
C ARG A 100 -2.35 -4.85 -0.87
N ASN A 101 -1.37 -4.11 -1.37
CA ASN A 101 -0.14 -3.78 -0.65
C ASN A 101 -0.36 -2.67 0.39
N ARG A 102 -1.54 -2.04 0.38
CA ARG A 102 -1.89 -0.89 1.21
C ARG A 102 -0.92 0.26 1.00
N TRP A 103 -0.59 0.53 -0.25
CA TRP A 103 0.27 1.64 -0.63
C TRP A 103 -0.58 2.81 -1.12
N LYS A 104 -0.18 4.01 -0.74
CA LYS A 104 -0.70 5.27 -1.26
C LYS A 104 0.48 6.16 -1.64
N ILE A 105 0.27 7.08 -2.57
CA ILE A 105 1.30 8.05 -2.98
C ILE A 105 0.95 9.40 -2.33
N GLY A 106 1.94 10.06 -1.74
CA GLY A 106 1.77 11.35 -1.09
C GLY A 106 3.11 12.10 -0.99
N PRO A 107 3.10 13.35 -0.54
CA PRO A 107 4.34 14.09 -0.32
C PRO A 107 5.19 13.40 0.74
N ALA A 108 6.53 13.43 0.58
CA ALA A 108 7.46 12.73 1.46
C ALA A 108 7.32 13.13 2.95
N THR A 109 6.78 14.32 3.25
CA THR A 109 6.53 14.82 4.61
C THR A 109 5.33 14.15 5.30
N GLU A 110 4.40 13.55 4.56
CA GLU A 110 3.25 12.82 5.11
C GLU A 110 3.58 11.34 5.45
N ALA A 111 4.87 10.97 5.42
CA ALA A 111 5.32 9.61 5.66
C ALA A 111 4.98 9.08 7.07
N ASP A 112 4.65 9.93 8.05
CA ASP A 112 4.01 9.52 9.31
C ASP A 112 3.54 10.77 10.09
N GLU A 113 2.41 11.35 9.70
CA GLU A 113 1.63 12.12 10.68
C GLU A 113 0.74 11.12 11.44
N PRO A 114 0.92 10.95 12.76
CA PRO A 114 0.01 10.11 13.53
C PRO A 114 -1.38 10.72 13.40
N ALA A 115 -2.30 9.98 12.76
CA ALA A 115 -3.70 10.31 12.70
C ALA A 115 -4.15 10.74 14.11
N LEU A 116 -4.39 12.04 14.28
CA LEU A 116 -5.03 12.61 15.45
C LEU A 116 -6.24 11.72 15.74
N ALA A 117 -6.27 11.18 16.96
CA ALA A 117 -7.33 10.29 17.39
C ALA A 117 -8.68 10.91 17.03
N PRO A 118 -9.66 10.15 16.51
CA PRO A 118 -10.98 10.68 16.29
C PRO A 118 -11.47 11.26 17.61
N GLU A 119 -11.75 12.55 17.59
CA GLU A 119 -12.35 13.27 18.70
C GLU A 119 -13.55 12.47 19.19
N ALA A 120 -13.55 12.18 20.50
CA ALA A 120 -14.43 11.22 21.12
C ALA A 120 -15.88 11.39 20.63
N ALA A 121 -16.47 10.28 20.16
CA ALA A 121 -17.87 10.24 19.74
C ALA A 121 -18.75 10.97 20.78
N PRO A 122 -19.73 11.79 20.35
CA PRO A 122 -20.56 12.54 21.29
C PRO A 122 -21.25 11.55 22.23
N ARG A 123 -21.01 11.70 23.53
CA ARG A 123 -21.67 10.90 24.57
C ARG A 123 -23.18 10.98 24.33
N ARG A 124 -23.83 9.82 24.15
CA ARG A 124 -25.29 9.74 23.97
C ARG A 124 -25.97 10.57 25.06
N ARG A 125 -26.81 11.54 24.67
CA ARG A 125 -27.64 12.29 25.61
C ARG A 125 -28.59 11.32 26.30
N ALA A 126 -28.59 11.32 27.63
CA ALA A 126 -29.49 10.49 28.44
C ALA A 126 -30.95 10.75 28.04
N SER A 127 -31.67 9.67 27.73
CA SER A 127 -33.03 9.76 27.22
C SER A 127 -34.03 10.05 28.35
N ALA A 128 -35.20 10.57 28.02
CA ALA A 128 -36.25 10.85 29.01
C ALA A 128 -36.66 9.61 29.84
N ARG A 129 -36.43 8.40 29.31
CA ARG A 129 -36.67 7.13 30.02
C ARG A 129 -35.71 6.86 31.18
N ASP A 130 -34.49 7.40 31.13
CA ASP A 130 -33.51 7.23 32.23
C ASP A 130 -33.86 8.05 33.48
N ARG A 131 -34.84 8.95 33.40
CA ARG A 131 -35.22 9.86 34.50
C ARG A 131 -36.42 9.39 35.30
N LEU A 132 -37.10 8.32 34.89
CA LEU A 132 -38.24 7.80 35.63
C LEU A 132 -37.74 6.84 36.72
N LYS A 133 -37.83 7.25 37.99
CA LYS A 133 -37.77 6.33 39.13
C LYS A 133 -39.19 5.89 39.49
N VAL A 134 -39.42 4.57 39.48
CA VAL A 134 -40.66 3.97 39.98
C VAL A 134 -40.66 4.07 41.50
N VAL A 135 -41.70 4.71 42.06
CA VAL A 135 -41.96 4.73 43.50
C VAL A 135 -42.95 3.60 43.81
N PRO A 136 -42.62 2.65 44.71
CA PRO A 136 -43.59 1.68 45.19
C PRO A 136 -44.70 2.39 45.97
N ARG A 137 -45.95 2.02 45.69
CA ARG A 137 -47.12 2.53 46.39
C ARG A 137 -47.41 1.57 47.54
N ASP A 138 -46.89 1.86 48.73
CA ASP A 138 -47.34 1.20 49.94
C ASP A 138 -48.40 2.05 50.63
N GLU A 139 -49.43 1.33 51.05
CA GLU A 139 -50.77 1.79 51.41
C GLU A 139 -50.78 2.50 52.77
N GLY A 140 -51.71 3.45 52.90
CA GLY A 140 -51.98 4.18 54.12
C GLY A 140 -52.60 3.31 55.21
N ALA A 141 -52.36 3.77 56.43
CA ALA A 141 -52.85 3.31 57.73
C ALA A 141 -54.35 2.95 57.79
#